data_AF-A0AAN8GF15-F1
#
_entry.id   AF-A0AAN8GF15-F1
#
_cell.length_a   1.000
_cell.length_b   1.000
_cell.length_c   1.000
_cell.angle_alpha   90.00
_cell.angle_beta   90.00
_cell.angle_gamma   90.00
#
_symmetry.space_group_name_H-M   'P 1'
#
loop_
_entity.id
_entity.type
_entity.pdbx_description
1 polymer ?
#
loop_
_entity_poly.entity_id
_entity_poly.type
_entity_poly.pdbx_seq_one_letter_code
_entity_poly.pdbx_strand_id
1 'polypeptide(L)'
;MTYMYVKNFSGGVWPLPWKIHYDDTNHTINPGEFHFISKVGSCDVIDKAIERYQKLTFPLYDPATYSDSPATLTSLTIEVKTECNTKVPQLSMDETYSLSIDKEKDEALLSANEVWGALRGLETFSQLVFQPVRNKYRVRTASVKDGPRFPHRGTLIDTGRHYLSLSMILQHLDVMSQNKMNVLHWHIVDSEAFPYTSEKFPNMSLLGAYTRAHIYSIDDIRKIIDYARLRGIRVVPEFDTPDLLSHCYNTKGEINQLPNIIDPTLPANFEFLSEFFDEALSLFGDKFMHFGGDEVESDMQQCWENNPEVKKRMKDMGCANTNCLLNYYWRK
;
A
#
# COMPACT_ATOMS: atom_id res chain seq x y z
N MET A 1 21.83 -5.58 -11.03
CA MET A 1 21.99 -4.72 -9.84
C MET A 1 23.36 -4.99 -9.24
N THR A 2 24.23 -3.99 -9.22
CA THR A 2 25.55 -4.08 -8.59
C THR A 2 25.38 -3.75 -7.12
N TYR A 3 25.51 -4.73 -6.22
CA TYR A 3 25.42 -4.50 -4.78
C TYR A 3 26.62 -3.66 -4.33
N MET A 4 26.35 -2.45 -3.84
CA MET A 4 27.38 -1.54 -3.33
C MET A 4 27.90 -2.10 -2.00
N TYR A 5 29.11 -2.66 -2.01
CA TYR A 5 29.74 -3.20 -0.81
C TYR A 5 30.27 -2.04 0.04
N VAL A 6 29.54 -1.65 1.10
CA VAL A 6 30.00 -0.63 2.04
C VAL A 6 30.98 -1.28 3.01
N LYS A 7 32.28 -0.96 2.89
CA LYS A 7 33.29 -1.34 3.89
C LYS A 7 32.90 -0.75 5.25
N ASN A 8 32.91 -1.56 6.31
CA ASN A 8 32.60 -1.20 7.71
C ASN A 8 31.13 -0.85 8.03
N PHE A 9 30.15 -1.34 7.25
CA PHE A 9 28.76 -1.29 7.70
C PHE A 9 28.49 -2.45 8.65
N SER A 10 28.19 -2.14 9.91
CA SER A 10 27.86 -3.15 10.92
C SER A 10 26.37 -3.56 10.88
N GLY A 11 25.59 -3.12 9.89
CA GLY A 11 24.13 -3.30 9.90
C GLY A 11 23.45 -2.24 10.77
N GLY A 12 22.23 -1.85 10.40
CA GLY A 12 21.41 -0.92 11.17
C GLY A 12 19.94 -1.13 10.82
N VAL A 13 19.10 -1.22 11.85
CA VAL A 13 17.66 -1.43 11.67
C VAL A 13 16.99 -0.10 11.32
N TRP A 14 16.25 -0.08 10.21
CA TRP A 14 15.42 1.05 9.78
C TRP A 14 14.01 0.58 9.37
N PRO A 15 12.93 1.24 9.83
CA PRO A 15 12.90 2.25 10.89
C PRO A 15 13.44 1.71 12.22
N LEU A 16 14.00 2.59 13.06
CA LEU A 16 14.51 2.20 14.37
C LEU A 16 13.34 1.66 15.24
N PRO A 17 13.46 0.44 15.82
CA PRO A 17 12.41 -0.11 16.66
C PRO A 17 12.15 0.74 17.91
N TRP A 18 10.94 0.65 18.46
CA TRP A 18 10.59 1.36 19.69
C TRP A 18 11.55 1.05 20.85
N LYS A 19 11.92 -0.24 21.01
CA LYS A 19 12.98 -0.68 21.92
C LYS A 19 13.83 -1.75 21.24
N ILE A 20 15.14 -1.52 21.22
CA ILE A 20 16.12 -2.50 20.80
C ILE A 20 17.28 -2.50 21.79
N HIS A 21 17.66 -3.68 22.27
CA HIS A 21 18.86 -3.92 23.06
C HIS A 21 19.76 -4.86 22.27
N TYR A 22 21.00 -4.45 22.04
CA TYR A 22 22.03 -5.29 21.42
C TYR A 22 22.91 -5.87 22.52
N ASP A 23 23.26 -7.14 22.39
CA ASP A 23 24.33 -7.71 23.20
C ASP A 23 25.71 -7.46 22.55
N ASP A 24 26.77 -7.98 23.17
CA ASP A 24 28.17 -7.81 22.77
C ASP A 24 28.69 -8.89 21.80
N THR A 25 27.80 -9.80 21.36
CA THR A 25 28.14 -10.99 20.55
C THR A 25 27.36 -11.02 19.23
N ASN A 26 27.72 -11.95 18.35
CA ASN A 26 26.99 -12.21 17.10
C ASN A 26 26.95 -13.72 16.86
N HIS A 27 25.86 -14.23 16.28
CA HIS A 27 25.85 -15.61 15.79
C HIS A 27 26.42 -15.71 14.38
N THR A 28 26.97 -16.88 14.05
CA THR A 28 27.14 -17.33 12.67
C THR A 28 25.82 -17.91 12.16
N ILE A 29 25.46 -17.62 10.91
CA ILE A 29 24.30 -18.23 10.24
C ILE A 29 24.80 -18.89 8.97
N ASN A 30 24.45 -20.15 8.73
CA ASN A 30 24.64 -20.81 7.44
C ASN A 30 23.31 -20.81 6.66
N PRO A 31 23.17 -20.05 5.58
CA PRO A 31 21.89 -19.96 4.85
C PRO A 31 21.37 -21.29 4.29
N GLY A 32 22.23 -22.28 4.07
CA GLY A 32 21.84 -23.62 3.60
C GLY A 32 21.31 -24.54 4.69
N GLU A 33 21.60 -24.24 5.96
CA GLU A 33 21.16 -24.99 7.14
C GLU A 33 20.15 -24.21 7.99
N PHE A 34 19.96 -22.91 7.71
CA PHE A 34 19.07 -22.03 8.45
C PHE A 34 17.62 -22.24 8.05
N HIS A 35 16.73 -22.37 9.04
CA HIS A 35 15.31 -22.60 8.82
C HIS A 35 14.44 -21.51 9.44
N PHE A 36 13.55 -20.94 8.64
CA PHE A 36 12.39 -20.23 9.16
C PHE A 36 11.31 -21.26 9.53
N ILE A 37 10.92 -21.31 10.80
CA ILE A 37 9.95 -22.27 11.32
C ILE A 37 8.66 -21.52 11.65
N SER A 38 7.60 -21.75 10.86
CA SER A 38 6.27 -21.24 11.19
C SER A 38 5.58 -22.16 12.18
N LYS A 39 5.20 -21.63 13.35
CA LYS A 39 4.21 -22.26 14.24
C LYS A 39 2.80 -21.73 14.03
N VAL A 40 2.63 -20.85 13.06
CA VAL A 40 1.32 -20.44 12.57
C VAL A 40 0.77 -21.62 11.79
N GLY A 41 -0.52 -21.95 11.95
CA GLY A 41 -1.19 -22.94 11.10
C GLY A 41 -1.16 -22.54 9.61
N SER A 42 -1.99 -23.15 8.77
CA SER A 42 -2.05 -22.78 7.34
C SER A 42 -2.21 -21.26 7.16
N CYS A 43 -1.19 -20.60 6.61
CA CYS A 43 -1.12 -19.14 6.56
C CYS A 43 -0.28 -18.64 5.40
N ASP A 44 -0.95 -18.33 4.30
CA ASP A 44 -0.33 -17.87 3.06
C ASP A 44 0.53 -16.60 3.24
N VAL A 45 0.11 -15.66 4.09
CA VAL A 45 0.86 -14.45 4.41
C VAL A 45 2.24 -14.78 4.98
N ILE A 46 2.32 -15.73 5.92
CA ILE A 46 3.58 -16.11 6.57
C ILE A 46 4.40 -17.02 5.65
N ASP A 47 3.78 -17.98 4.98
CA ASP A 47 4.47 -18.89 4.06
C ASP A 47 5.15 -18.10 2.92
N LYS A 48 4.44 -17.15 2.31
CA LYS A 48 5.00 -16.27 1.27
C LYS A 48 6.00 -15.26 1.83
N ALA A 49 5.87 -14.86 3.09
CA ALA A 49 6.89 -14.05 3.74
C ALA A 49 8.19 -14.82 3.95
N ILE A 50 8.12 -16.08 4.39
CA ILE A 50 9.30 -16.94 4.56
C ILE A 50 10.04 -17.14 3.24
N GLU A 51 9.33 -17.51 2.16
CA GLU A 51 9.92 -17.65 0.82
C GLU A 51 10.66 -16.37 0.38
N ARG A 52 10.09 -15.21 0.66
CA ARG A 52 10.66 -13.90 0.32
C ARG A 52 11.85 -13.54 1.21
N TYR A 53 11.72 -13.69 2.52
CA TYR A 53 12.75 -13.32 3.48
C TYR A 53 13.96 -14.26 3.45
N GLN A 54 13.81 -15.51 3.01
CA GLN A 54 14.96 -16.35 2.68
C GLN A 54 15.87 -15.67 1.64
N LYS A 55 15.29 -15.04 0.61
CA LYS A 55 16.04 -14.36 -0.44
C LYS A 55 16.56 -12.99 -0.01
N LEU A 56 15.74 -12.22 0.72
CA LEU A 56 16.12 -10.87 1.18
C LEU A 56 17.20 -10.91 2.27
N THR A 57 17.16 -11.89 3.16
CA THR A 57 18.15 -12.05 4.25
C THR A 57 19.49 -12.55 3.71
N PHE A 58 19.48 -13.39 2.66
CA PHE A 58 20.68 -14.03 2.13
C PHE A 58 20.91 -13.78 0.62
N PRO A 59 20.98 -12.51 0.17
CA PRO A 59 20.94 -12.17 -1.26
C PRO A 59 22.19 -12.59 -2.05
N LEU A 60 23.31 -12.82 -1.37
CA LEU A 60 24.60 -13.17 -1.97
C LEU A 60 25.08 -14.56 -1.57
N TYR A 61 24.18 -15.41 -1.06
CA TYR A 61 24.53 -16.76 -0.66
C TYR A 61 24.94 -17.60 -1.87
N ASP A 62 26.11 -18.23 -1.76
CA ASP A 62 26.62 -19.20 -2.73
C ASP A 62 27.09 -20.46 -1.99
N PRO A 63 26.40 -21.61 -2.14
CA PRO A 63 26.74 -22.84 -1.44
C PRO A 63 28.13 -23.38 -1.81
N ALA A 64 28.65 -23.07 -3.01
CA ALA A 64 29.96 -23.57 -3.45
C ALA A 64 31.14 -22.89 -2.73
N THR A 65 30.93 -21.69 -2.21
CA THR A 65 31.98 -20.88 -1.57
C THR A 65 31.74 -20.62 -0.09
N TYR A 66 30.63 -21.12 0.47
CA TYR A 66 30.30 -20.96 1.88
C TYR A 66 31.10 -21.94 2.76
N SER A 67 31.70 -21.46 3.85
CA SER A 67 32.61 -22.27 4.67
C SER A 67 32.30 -22.30 6.17
N ASP A 68 31.41 -21.43 6.67
CA ASP A 68 31.19 -21.28 8.12
C ASP A 68 30.14 -22.28 8.61
N SER A 69 30.59 -23.48 9.01
CA SER A 69 29.78 -24.54 9.62
C SER A 69 30.54 -25.19 10.80
N PRO A 70 29.87 -25.59 11.90
CA PRO A 70 28.43 -25.42 12.15
C PRO A 70 28.06 -23.96 12.45
N ALA A 71 26.84 -23.56 12.06
CA ALA A 71 26.27 -22.28 12.42
C ALA A 71 25.86 -22.26 13.90
N THR A 72 26.01 -21.12 14.58
CA THR A 72 25.58 -20.97 15.98
C THR A 72 24.13 -20.53 16.11
N LEU A 73 23.49 -20.06 15.03
CA LEU A 73 22.04 -19.87 14.97
C LEU A 73 21.49 -20.66 13.77
N THR A 74 20.56 -21.57 14.03
CA THR A 74 20.05 -22.56 13.08
C THR A 74 18.62 -22.27 12.65
N SER A 75 17.85 -21.51 13.43
CA SER A 75 16.47 -21.20 13.05
C SER A 75 15.93 -19.86 13.57
N LEU A 76 14.88 -19.38 12.91
CA LEU A 76 13.95 -18.38 13.44
C LEU A 76 12.56 -18.99 13.52
N THR A 77 12.06 -19.16 14.74
CA THR A 77 10.69 -19.58 15.00
C THR A 77 9.76 -18.37 14.96
N ILE A 78 8.64 -18.48 14.23
CA ILE A 78 7.62 -17.44 14.07
C ILE A 78 6.34 -17.90 14.74
N GLU A 79 5.88 -17.12 15.72
CA GLU A 79 4.66 -17.35 16.50
C GLU A 79 3.70 -16.17 16.33
N VAL A 80 2.47 -16.47 15.93
CA VAL A 80 1.36 -15.49 15.87
C VAL A 80 0.27 -15.98 16.80
N LYS A 81 -0.23 -15.10 17.67
CA LYS A 81 -1.22 -15.48 18.71
C LYS A 81 -2.61 -15.70 18.16
N THR A 82 -3.03 -14.89 17.19
CA THR A 82 -4.33 -15.01 16.55
C THR A 82 -4.28 -15.96 15.36
N GLU A 83 -5.44 -16.43 14.91
CA GLU A 83 -5.55 -17.18 13.66
C GLU A 83 -5.06 -16.34 12.48
N CYS A 84 -4.54 -17.00 11.45
CA CYS A 84 -4.05 -16.31 10.27
C CYS A 84 -5.17 -15.51 9.60
N ASN A 85 -5.02 -14.19 9.59
CA ASN A 85 -5.96 -13.32 8.90
C ASN A 85 -5.66 -13.33 7.40
N THR A 86 -6.53 -13.97 6.62
CA THR A 86 -6.43 -14.06 5.16
C THR A 86 -7.09 -12.88 4.43
N LYS A 87 -7.75 -11.96 5.15
CA LYS A 87 -8.39 -10.77 4.57
C LYS A 87 -7.38 -9.64 4.35
N VAL A 88 -7.79 -8.61 3.62
CA VAL A 88 -6.99 -7.39 3.45
C VAL A 88 -6.77 -6.71 4.81
N PRO A 89 -5.56 -6.15 5.06
CA PRO A 89 -5.28 -5.41 6.29
C PRO A 89 -6.23 -4.22 6.46
N GLN A 90 -6.38 -3.74 7.69
CA GLN A 90 -7.30 -2.64 8.05
C GLN A 90 -6.59 -1.64 8.94
N LEU A 91 -7.13 -0.43 9.10
CA LEU A 91 -6.53 0.61 9.94
C LEU A 91 -6.27 0.15 11.39
N SER A 92 -7.11 -0.75 11.91
CA SER A 92 -7.02 -1.29 13.27
C SER A 92 -6.14 -2.54 13.40
N MET A 93 -5.40 -2.92 12.37
CA MET A 93 -4.56 -4.12 12.40
C MET A 93 -3.45 -4.02 13.44
N ASP A 94 -3.07 -5.14 14.05
CA ASP A 94 -1.99 -5.18 15.04
C ASP A 94 -0.63 -5.44 14.37
N GLU A 95 0.22 -4.42 14.34
CA GLU A 95 1.56 -4.48 13.76
C GLU A 95 2.66 -4.64 14.83
N THR A 96 2.30 -4.93 16.09
CA THR A 96 3.25 -5.08 17.19
C THR A 96 3.93 -6.45 17.17
N TYR A 97 5.22 -6.48 17.52
CA TYR A 97 6.00 -7.71 17.59
C TYR A 97 7.14 -7.65 18.61
N SER A 98 7.63 -8.83 18.98
CA SER A 98 8.83 -9.05 19.79
C SER A 98 9.78 -9.94 19.00
N LEU A 99 11.06 -9.60 18.92
CA LEU A 99 12.09 -10.44 18.32
C LEU A 99 13.21 -10.68 19.33
N SER A 100 13.58 -11.95 19.53
CA SER A 100 14.63 -12.36 20.46
C SER A 100 15.66 -13.21 19.72
N ILE A 101 16.91 -12.76 19.72
CA ILE A 101 18.08 -13.48 19.22
C ILE A 101 19.06 -13.56 20.39
N ASP A 102 18.96 -14.63 21.16
CA ASP A 102 19.66 -14.83 22.43
C ASP A 102 21.05 -15.42 22.20
N LYS A 103 22.08 -14.84 22.81
CA LYS A 103 23.49 -15.26 22.65
C LYS A 103 23.79 -16.70 23.07
N GLU A 104 22.96 -17.29 23.93
CA GLU A 104 23.16 -18.65 24.47
C GLU A 104 22.31 -19.70 23.75
N LYS A 105 21.43 -19.29 22.82
CA LYS A 105 20.52 -20.19 22.11
C LYS A 105 20.84 -20.24 20.61
N ASP A 106 20.56 -21.38 20.01
CA ASP A 106 20.69 -21.61 18.57
C ASP A 106 19.40 -21.29 17.79
N GLU A 107 18.32 -20.95 18.49
CA GLU A 107 17.03 -20.58 17.90
C GLU A 107 16.63 -19.15 18.27
N ALA A 108 16.27 -18.36 17.26
CA ALA A 108 15.65 -17.05 17.44
C ALA A 108 14.12 -17.19 17.51
N LEU A 109 13.46 -16.24 18.18
CA LEU A 109 12.00 -16.22 18.31
C LEU A 109 11.43 -14.87 17.89
N LEU A 110 10.50 -14.90 16.93
CA LEU A 110 9.63 -13.79 16.55
C LEU A 110 8.21 -14.08 17.02
N SER A 111 7.68 -13.25 17.92
CA SER A 111 6.31 -13.34 18.42
C SER A 111 5.52 -12.09 18.09
N ALA A 112 4.33 -12.25 17.52
CA ALA A 112 3.41 -11.17 17.20
C ALA A 112 1.97 -11.52 17.61
N ASN A 113 1.13 -10.50 17.79
CA ASN A 113 -0.28 -10.74 18.06
C ASN A 113 -1.02 -11.18 16.79
N GLU A 114 -0.84 -10.45 15.69
CA GLU A 114 -1.37 -10.76 14.36
C GLU A 114 -0.23 -10.97 13.34
N VAL A 115 -0.57 -11.53 12.17
CA VAL A 115 0.37 -11.79 11.07
C VAL A 115 1.11 -10.53 10.60
N TRP A 116 0.49 -9.35 10.73
CA TRP A 116 1.09 -8.08 10.28
C TRP A 116 2.30 -7.69 11.11
N GLY A 117 2.25 -7.89 12.44
CA GLY A 117 3.41 -7.71 13.31
C GLY A 117 4.55 -8.67 12.95
N ALA A 118 4.23 -9.93 12.62
CA ALA A 118 5.24 -10.90 12.18
C ALA A 118 5.92 -10.45 10.87
N LEU A 119 5.19 -9.88 9.90
CA LEU A 119 5.80 -9.29 8.70
C LEU A 119 6.79 -8.17 9.05
N ARG A 120 6.47 -7.30 10.03
CA ARG A 120 7.38 -6.24 10.48
C ARG A 120 8.62 -6.79 11.17
N GLY A 121 8.45 -7.84 11.96
CA GLY A 121 9.55 -8.50 12.65
C GLY A 121 10.49 -9.27 11.73
N LEU A 122 9.97 -9.88 10.65
CA LEU A 122 10.80 -10.52 9.62
C LEU A 122 11.68 -9.49 8.89
N GLU A 123 11.14 -8.31 8.58
CA GLU A 123 11.94 -7.20 8.05
C GLU A 123 13.08 -6.83 9.00
N THR A 124 12.75 -6.61 10.27
CA THR A 124 13.75 -6.28 11.29
C THR A 124 14.80 -7.38 11.45
N PHE A 125 14.41 -8.65 11.43
CA PHE A 125 15.35 -9.77 11.46
C PHE A 125 16.32 -9.73 10.28
N SER A 126 15.81 -9.52 9.05
CA SER A 126 16.67 -9.45 7.86
C SER A 126 17.70 -8.31 7.93
N GLN A 127 17.36 -7.20 8.60
CA GLN A 127 18.26 -6.06 8.78
C GLN A 127 19.30 -6.26 9.89
N LEU A 128 19.05 -7.20 10.82
CA LEU A 128 20.02 -7.62 11.84
C LEU A 128 21.06 -8.62 11.30
N VAL A 129 20.77 -9.24 10.16
CA VAL A 129 21.72 -10.09 9.43
C VAL A 129 22.64 -9.23 8.57
N PHE A 130 23.94 -9.49 8.63
CA PHE A 130 24.95 -8.74 7.88
C PHE A 130 26.09 -9.65 7.41
N GLN A 131 26.90 -9.14 6.48
CA GLN A 131 28.05 -9.84 5.90
C GLN A 131 29.35 -9.10 6.17
N PRO A 132 30.09 -9.41 7.25
CA PRO A 132 31.40 -8.80 7.49
C PRO A 132 32.40 -9.13 6.37
N VAL A 133 32.28 -10.32 5.78
CA VAL A 133 33.05 -10.78 4.62
C VAL A 133 32.06 -11.37 3.62
N ARG A 134 32.36 -11.25 2.32
CA ARG A 134 31.49 -11.74 1.25
C ARG A 134 31.14 -13.20 1.49
N ASN A 135 29.85 -13.52 1.40
CA ASN A 135 29.34 -14.88 1.60
C ASN A 135 29.69 -15.48 2.98
N LYS A 136 29.82 -14.65 4.02
CA LYS A 136 29.87 -15.07 5.43
C LYS A 136 28.83 -14.27 6.21
N TYR A 137 27.77 -14.93 6.67
CA TYR A 137 26.67 -14.25 7.34
C TYR A 137 26.85 -14.27 8.86
N ARG A 138 26.50 -13.14 9.48
CA ARG A 138 26.39 -12.97 10.92
C ARG A 138 25.05 -12.35 11.23
N VAL A 139 24.57 -12.55 12.45
CA VAL A 139 23.41 -11.83 12.98
C VAL A 139 23.75 -11.28 14.34
N ARG A 140 23.31 -10.05 14.59
CA ARG A 140 23.45 -9.42 15.90
C ARG A 140 22.52 -10.09 16.90
N THR A 141 23.05 -10.44 18.07
CA THR A 141 22.23 -10.83 19.22
C THR A 141 21.51 -9.59 19.74
N ALA A 142 20.19 -9.70 19.87
CA ALA A 142 19.35 -8.56 20.18
C ALA A 142 18.00 -8.99 20.77
N SER A 143 17.46 -8.12 21.61
CA SER A 143 16.06 -8.15 22.04
C SER A 143 15.34 -6.91 21.50
N VAL A 144 14.26 -7.13 20.76
CA VAL A 144 13.45 -6.08 20.13
C VAL A 144 12.02 -6.18 20.63
N LYS A 145 11.44 -5.04 21.00
CA LYS A 145 10.00 -4.85 21.19
C LYS A 145 9.57 -3.65 20.39
N ASP A 146 8.62 -3.84 19.49
CA ASP A 146 8.33 -2.83 18.49
C ASP A 146 6.87 -2.79 18.07
N GLY A 147 6.49 -1.65 17.51
CA GLY A 147 5.17 -1.34 17.02
C GLY A 147 5.15 0.08 16.47
N PRO A 148 4.28 0.39 15.51
CA PRO A 148 4.26 1.70 14.88
C PRO A 148 3.69 2.77 15.82
N ARG A 149 4.28 3.98 15.78
CA ARG A 149 3.70 5.15 16.46
C ARG A 149 2.35 5.56 15.87
N PHE A 150 2.17 5.40 14.56
CA PHE A 150 0.97 5.77 13.83
C PHE A 150 0.48 4.62 12.93
N PRO A 151 -0.83 4.32 12.91
CA PRO A 151 -1.39 3.20 12.17
C PRO A 151 -1.57 3.49 10.67
N HIS A 152 -1.50 4.75 10.22
CA HIS A 152 -1.55 5.12 8.81
C HIS A 152 -0.19 5.66 8.36
N ARG A 153 0.51 4.91 7.49
CA ARG A 153 1.83 5.27 6.94
C ARG A 153 1.80 5.06 5.44
N GLY A 154 1.39 6.11 4.73
CA GLY A 154 1.01 6.04 3.33
C GLY A 154 2.06 6.56 2.35
N THR A 155 2.06 6.01 1.14
CA THR A 155 2.61 6.65 -0.05
C THR A 155 1.50 6.82 -1.07
N LEU A 156 1.41 8.00 -1.69
CA LEU A 156 0.52 8.26 -2.81
C LEU A 156 1.24 7.94 -4.12
N ILE A 157 0.60 7.14 -4.98
CA ILE A 157 0.97 7.03 -6.40
C ILE A 157 -0.17 7.59 -7.25
N ASP A 158 0.19 8.39 -8.25
CA ASP A 158 -0.72 8.95 -9.24
C ASP A 158 -0.57 8.17 -10.53
N THR A 159 -1.64 7.49 -10.93
CA THR A 159 -1.72 6.78 -12.21
C THR A 159 -2.68 7.41 -13.20
N GLY A 160 -3.32 8.53 -12.84
CA GLY A 160 -4.17 9.34 -13.71
C GLY A 160 -3.34 10.23 -14.63
N ARG A 161 -2.30 10.89 -14.10
CA ARG A 161 -1.41 11.77 -14.87
C ARG A 161 -0.43 11.03 -15.76
N HIS A 162 0.01 9.85 -15.33
CA HIS A 162 0.87 8.95 -16.11
C HIS A 162 0.60 7.50 -15.71
N TYR A 163 0.43 6.63 -16.69
CA TYR A 163 0.26 5.20 -16.41
C TYR A 163 1.52 4.58 -15.79
N LEU A 164 1.36 3.88 -14.66
CA LEU A 164 2.41 3.07 -14.04
C LEU A 164 2.18 1.60 -14.35
N SER A 165 3.17 0.91 -14.92
CA SER A 165 3.04 -0.52 -15.20
C SER A 165 2.81 -1.34 -13.92
N LEU A 166 2.10 -2.46 -14.04
CA LEU A 166 1.87 -3.39 -12.94
C LEU A 166 3.17 -3.76 -12.22
N SER A 167 4.25 -4.06 -12.95
CA SER A 167 5.54 -4.41 -12.35
C SER A 167 6.14 -3.29 -11.50
N MET A 168 5.97 -2.02 -11.88
CA MET A 168 6.43 -0.87 -11.09
C MET A 168 5.63 -0.74 -9.79
N ILE A 169 4.30 -0.91 -9.84
CA ILE A 169 3.46 -0.86 -8.63
C ILE A 169 3.84 -1.99 -7.67
N LEU A 170 4.08 -3.21 -8.16
CA LEU A 170 4.51 -4.33 -7.33
C LEU A 170 5.90 -4.08 -6.70
N GLN A 171 6.85 -3.52 -7.46
CA GLN A 171 8.17 -3.13 -6.91
C GLN A 171 8.06 -2.04 -5.86
N HIS A 172 7.15 -1.06 -6.05
CA HIS A 172 6.87 -0.02 -5.07
C HIS A 172 6.36 -0.63 -3.76
N LEU A 173 5.42 -1.59 -3.84
CA LEU A 173 4.93 -2.33 -2.67
C LEU A 173 6.05 -3.11 -1.93
N ASP A 174 7.03 -3.65 -2.64
CA ASP A 174 8.21 -4.28 -2.02
C ASP A 174 9.04 -3.27 -1.21
N VAL A 175 9.30 -2.08 -1.77
CA VAL A 175 10.04 -1.02 -1.09
C VAL A 175 9.26 -0.47 0.11
N MET A 176 7.94 -0.31 -0.04
CA MET A 176 7.06 0.06 1.06
C MET A 176 7.16 -0.93 2.22
N SER A 177 7.12 -2.24 1.93
CA SER A 177 7.24 -3.30 2.95
C SER A 177 8.57 -3.20 3.70
N GLN A 178 9.68 -2.98 3.00
CA GLN A 178 11.02 -2.85 3.60
C GLN A 178 11.13 -1.61 4.51
N ASN A 179 10.36 -0.57 4.22
CA ASN A 179 10.28 0.65 5.04
C ASN A 179 9.14 0.62 6.07
N LYS A 180 8.48 -0.52 6.25
CA LYS A 180 7.32 -0.71 7.13
C LYS A 180 6.17 0.29 6.83
N MET A 181 6.04 0.77 5.60
CA MET A 181 4.87 1.53 5.13
C MET A 181 3.69 0.56 4.95
N ASN A 182 2.46 1.02 5.16
CA ASN A 182 1.30 0.13 5.25
C ASN A 182 0.05 0.64 4.50
N VAL A 183 0.11 1.77 3.81
CA VAL A 183 -0.98 2.26 2.95
C VAL A 183 -0.43 2.64 1.58
N LEU A 184 -0.90 1.97 0.54
CA LEU A 184 -0.80 2.48 -0.82
C LEU A 184 -2.05 3.33 -1.05
N HIS A 185 -1.86 4.64 -1.04
CA HIS A 185 -2.89 5.56 -1.50
C HIS A 185 -2.80 5.61 -3.02
N TRP A 186 -3.80 5.03 -3.70
CA TRP A 186 -3.77 4.90 -5.15
C TRP A 186 -4.72 5.91 -5.77
N HIS A 187 -4.15 7.06 -6.15
CA HIS A 187 -4.77 8.07 -6.99
C HIS A 187 -4.87 7.52 -8.41
N ILE A 188 -5.97 6.82 -8.67
CA ILE A 188 -6.05 5.89 -9.80
C ILE A 188 -6.45 6.58 -11.10
N VAL A 189 -7.27 7.63 -11.00
CA VAL A 189 -7.85 8.38 -12.11
C VAL A 189 -7.65 9.87 -11.85
N ASP A 190 -7.51 10.64 -12.91
CA ASP A 190 -7.56 12.11 -12.89
C ASP A 190 -8.09 12.59 -14.24
N SER A 191 -8.07 13.91 -14.45
CA SER A 191 -8.53 14.55 -15.66
C SER A 191 -7.85 14.08 -16.95
N GLU A 192 -6.58 13.69 -16.89
CA GLU A 192 -5.83 13.26 -18.06
C GLU A 192 -6.10 11.81 -18.48
N ALA A 193 -6.47 10.92 -17.53
CA ALA A 193 -6.80 9.54 -17.86
C ALA A 193 -7.64 8.83 -16.81
N PHE A 194 -8.47 7.91 -17.31
CA PHE A 194 -9.27 6.96 -16.53
C PHE A 194 -8.80 5.51 -16.78
N PRO A 195 -7.70 5.03 -16.17
CA PRO A 195 -7.19 3.68 -16.40
C PRO A 195 -7.92 2.59 -15.59
N TYR A 196 -8.79 2.94 -14.63
CA TYR A 196 -9.54 1.99 -13.81
C TYR A 196 -10.64 1.29 -14.61
N THR A 197 -10.67 -0.04 -14.62
CA THR A 197 -11.79 -0.80 -15.19
C THR A 197 -12.93 -0.93 -14.18
N SER A 198 -14.09 -0.40 -14.55
CA SER A 198 -15.37 -0.70 -13.88
C SER A 198 -16.11 -1.81 -14.63
N GLU A 199 -16.70 -2.77 -13.90
CA GLU A 199 -17.52 -3.83 -14.50
C GLU A 199 -18.90 -3.29 -14.92
N LYS A 200 -19.50 -2.44 -14.08
CA LYS A 200 -20.77 -1.73 -14.37
C LYS A 200 -20.63 -0.66 -15.45
N PHE A 201 -19.49 0.06 -15.47
CA PHE A 201 -19.27 1.20 -16.35
C PHE A 201 -18.01 1.01 -17.24
N PRO A 202 -17.98 0.01 -18.13
CA PRO A 202 -16.79 -0.34 -18.91
C PRO A 202 -16.34 0.78 -19.86
N ASN A 203 -17.27 1.65 -20.28
CA ASN A 203 -16.94 2.77 -21.16
C ASN A 203 -15.97 3.78 -20.53
N MET A 204 -15.88 3.84 -19.20
CA MET A 204 -15.00 4.80 -18.52
C MET A 204 -13.53 4.57 -18.88
N SER A 205 -13.04 3.34 -18.79
CA SER A 205 -11.66 3.04 -19.20
C SER A 205 -11.49 2.90 -20.71
N LEU A 206 -12.51 2.41 -21.42
CA LEU A 206 -12.44 2.27 -22.88
C LEU A 206 -12.31 3.60 -23.61
N LEU A 207 -12.86 4.68 -23.04
CA LEU A 207 -12.81 6.03 -23.60
C LEU A 207 -11.83 6.95 -22.88
N GLY A 208 -11.63 6.76 -21.57
CA GLY A 208 -10.82 7.65 -20.74
C GLY A 208 -9.37 7.22 -20.54
N ALA A 209 -8.98 5.98 -20.82
CA ALA A 209 -7.57 5.59 -20.74
C ALA A 209 -6.75 6.13 -21.93
N TYR A 210 -5.47 6.45 -21.72
CA TYR A 210 -4.57 6.90 -22.79
C TYR A 210 -4.55 5.96 -24.00
N THR A 211 -4.49 4.66 -23.74
CA THR A 211 -4.66 3.60 -24.75
C THR A 211 -5.22 2.35 -24.07
N ARG A 212 -5.68 1.37 -24.84
CA ARG A 212 -6.09 0.06 -24.30
C ARG A 212 -4.99 -0.68 -23.53
N ALA A 213 -3.70 -0.36 -23.77
CA ALA A 213 -2.58 -0.95 -23.05
C ALA A 213 -2.31 -0.28 -21.69
N HIS A 214 -2.94 0.87 -21.43
CA HIS A 214 -2.81 1.66 -20.22
C HIS A 214 -4.05 1.55 -19.32
N ILE A 215 -4.67 0.37 -19.31
CA ILE A 215 -5.85 0.05 -18.50
C ILE A 215 -5.44 -0.96 -17.43
N TYR A 216 -5.83 -0.71 -16.18
CA TYR A 216 -5.77 -1.71 -15.12
C TYR A 216 -7.02 -2.59 -15.22
N SER A 217 -6.83 -3.85 -15.61
CA SER A 217 -7.92 -4.82 -15.59
C SER A 217 -8.32 -5.16 -14.15
N ILE A 218 -9.51 -5.74 -13.96
CA ILE A 218 -9.95 -6.24 -12.65
C ILE A 218 -8.93 -7.25 -12.07
N ASP A 219 -8.32 -8.07 -12.90
CA ASP A 219 -7.31 -9.03 -12.48
C ASP A 219 -5.99 -8.36 -12.07
N ASP A 220 -5.59 -7.27 -12.74
CA ASP A 220 -4.43 -6.47 -12.32
C ASP A 220 -4.67 -5.83 -10.95
N ILE A 221 -5.87 -5.27 -10.73
CA ILE A 221 -6.26 -4.65 -9.46
C ILE A 221 -6.27 -5.70 -8.34
N ARG A 222 -6.92 -6.85 -8.56
CA ARG A 222 -6.93 -7.97 -7.60
C ARG A 222 -5.52 -8.45 -7.28
N LYS A 223 -4.64 -8.53 -8.28
CA LYS A 223 -3.24 -8.90 -8.10
C LYS A 223 -2.47 -7.88 -7.27
N ILE A 224 -2.69 -6.59 -7.48
CA ILE A 224 -2.07 -5.52 -6.67
C ILE A 224 -2.55 -5.61 -5.21
N ILE A 225 -3.86 -5.76 -5.00
CA ILE A 225 -4.45 -5.89 -3.66
C ILE A 225 -3.89 -7.11 -2.94
N ASP A 226 -3.85 -8.27 -3.58
CA ASP A 226 -3.31 -9.49 -2.97
C ASP A 226 -1.80 -9.37 -2.69
N TYR A 227 -1.03 -8.80 -3.62
CA TYR A 227 0.40 -8.57 -3.43
C TYR A 227 0.70 -7.61 -2.27
N ALA A 228 -0.13 -6.58 -2.10
CA ALA A 228 -0.10 -5.65 -0.99
C ALA A 228 -0.50 -6.33 0.33
N ARG A 229 -1.57 -7.15 0.32
CA ARG A 229 -2.02 -7.95 1.47
C ARG A 229 -0.92 -8.86 2.00
N LEU A 230 -0.20 -9.58 1.14
CA LEU A 230 0.93 -10.45 1.52
C LEU A 230 2.12 -9.67 2.13
N ARG A 231 2.06 -8.33 2.14
CA ARG A 231 3.03 -7.41 2.76
C ARG A 231 2.42 -6.59 3.89
N GLY A 232 1.17 -6.83 4.26
CA GLY A 232 0.45 -6.04 5.25
C GLY A 232 0.29 -4.58 4.82
N ILE A 233 0.08 -4.34 3.52
CA ILE A 233 -0.18 -3.03 2.95
C ILE A 233 -1.64 -2.97 2.52
N ARG A 234 -2.32 -1.93 2.96
CA ARG A 234 -3.68 -1.56 2.56
C ARG A 234 -3.63 -0.86 1.21
N VAL A 235 -4.60 -1.11 0.34
CA VAL A 235 -4.76 -0.36 -0.91
C VAL A 235 -6.00 0.49 -0.76
N VAL A 236 -5.81 1.81 -0.59
CA VAL A 236 -6.88 2.79 -0.44
C VAL A 236 -7.04 3.47 -1.80
N PRO A 237 -8.12 3.18 -2.55
CA PRO A 237 -8.36 3.83 -3.82
C PRO A 237 -8.77 5.28 -3.60
N GLU A 238 -8.34 6.12 -4.51
CA GLU A 238 -8.85 7.47 -4.67
C GLU A 238 -9.47 7.62 -6.04
N PHE A 239 -10.70 8.11 -6.03
CA PHE A 239 -11.41 8.55 -7.21
C PHE A 239 -11.71 10.03 -7.01
N ASP A 240 -10.71 10.86 -7.30
CA ASP A 240 -10.99 12.28 -7.46
C ASP A 240 -11.96 12.44 -8.63
N THR A 241 -12.98 13.28 -8.42
CA THR A 241 -14.34 12.99 -8.87
C THR A 241 -14.43 12.57 -10.34
N PRO A 242 -15.12 11.46 -10.66
CA PRO A 242 -15.19 10.96 -12.03
C PRO A 242 -15.86 11.97 -12.95
N ASP A 243 -15.48 11.91 -14.23
CA ASP A 243 -15.83 12.85 -15.30
C ASP A 243 -17.35 12.91 -15.62
N LEU A 244 -18.12 13.46 -14.68
CA LEU A 244 -19.58 13.62 -14.71
C LEU A 244 -19.96 15.01 -15.18
N LEU A 245 -19.44 15.35 -16.35
CA LEU A 245 -19.31 16.70 -16.90
C LEU A 245 -20.57 17.59 -16.80
N SER A 246 -20.41 18.72 -16.12
CA SER A 246 -21.20 19.93 -16.30
C SER A 246 -20.72 20.68 -17.54
N HIS A 247 -21.64 21.20 -18.34
CA HIS A 247 -21.27 22.23 -19.31
C HIS A 247 -20.89 23.52 -18.56
N CYS A 248 -19.62 23.88 -18.60
CA CYS A 248 -19.13 25.10 -17.97
C CYS A 248 -19.05 26.23 -19.00
N TYR A 249 -19.41 27.43 -18.55
CA TYR A 249 -19.44 28.62 -19.40
C TYR A 249 -18.50 29.68 -18.80
N ASN A 250 -17.81 30.44 -19.65
CA ASN A 250 -17.07 31.61 -19.21
C ASN A 250 -18.02 32.79 -18.94
N THR A 251 -17.49 33.93 -18.46
CA THR A 251 -18.28 35.13 -18.15
C THR A 251 -18.96 35.77 -19.37
N LYS A 252 -18.60 35.36 -20.59
CA LYS A 252 -19.22 35.79 -21.84
C LYS A 252 -20.31 34.83 -22.33
N GLY A 253 -20.57 33.74 -21.60
CA GLY A 253 -21.54 32.71 -21.97
C GLY A 253 -21.03 31.73 -23.04
N GLU A 254 -19.72 31.70 -23.30
CA GLU A 254 -19.10 30.77 -24.23
C GLU A 254 -18.70 29.49 -23.47
N ILE A 255 -18.75 28.33 -24.13
CA ILE A 255 -18.36 27.05 -23.52
C ILE A 255 -16.88 27.12 -23.15
N ASN A 256 -16.58 26.94 -21.87
CA ASN A 256 -15.23 26.75 -21.36
C ASN A 256 -14.94 25.25 -21.37
N GLN A 257 -14.02 24.78 -22.22
CA GLN A 257 -13.78 23.35 -22.47
C GLN A 257 -13.07 22.61 -21.31
N LEU A 258 -12.77 23.31 -20.23
CA LEU A 258 -12.08 22.79 -19.05
C LEU A 258 -12.93 23.21 -17.87
N PRO A 259 -13.79 22.32 -17.34
CA PRO A 259 -13.30 21.32 -16.37
C PRO A 259 -14.16 20.03 -16.23
N ASN A 260 -13.54 18.97 -15.69
CA ASN A 260 -14.18 17.69 -15.36
C ASN A 260 -15.05 17.80 -14.09
N ILE A 261 -16.06 18.68 -14.12
CA ILE A 261 -16.82 19.07 -12.93
C ILE A 261 -18.20 18.44 -12.93
N ILE A 262 -18.51 17.71 -11.86
CA ILE A 262 -19.83 17.11 -11.66
C ILE A 262 -20.94 18.17 -11.63
N ASP A 263 -22.11 17.83 -12.19
CA ASP A 263 -23.36 18.56 -11.96
C ASP A 263 -24.12 17.95 -10.77
N PRO A 264 -24.01 18.51 -9.55
CA PRO A 264 -24.69 17.98 -8.37
C PRO A 264 -26.19 18.33 -8.32
N THR A 265 -26.75 18.96 -9.36
CA THR A 265 -28.20 19.18 -9.46
C THR A 265 -28.92 18.04 -10.20
N LEU A 266 -28.17 17.07 -10.74
CA LEU A 266 -28.71 15.90 -11.43
C LEU A 266 -28.76 14.67 -10.51
N PRO A 267 -29.96 14.14 -10.19
CA PRO A 267 -30.08 12.91 -9.38
C PRO A 267 -29.34 11.71 -9.99
N ALA A 268 -29.37 11.58 -11.31
CA ALA A 268 -28.69 10.51 -12.04
C ALA A 268 -27.17 10.47 -11.79
N ASN A 269 -26.54 11.62 -11.50
CA ASN A 269 -25.11 11.65 -11.18
C ASN A 269 -24.83 11.00 -9.81
N PHE A 270 -25.72 11.17 -8.83
CA PHE A 270 -25.58 10.49 -7.53
C PHE A 270 -25.94 9.01 -7.61
N GLU A 271 -26.89 8.61 -8.46
CA GLU A 271 -27.18 7.19 -8.72
C GLU A 271 -25.95 6.50 -9.31
N PHE A 272 -25.32 7.12 -10.32
CA PHE A 272 -24.05 6.65 -10.86
C PHE A 272 -22.96 6.57 -9.79
N LEU A 273 -22.72 7.65 -9.02
CA LEU A 273 -21.66 7.68 -8.00
C LEU A 273 -21.88 6.59 -6.95
N SER A 274 -23.12 6.39 -6.50
CA SER A 274 -23.46 5.32 -5.56
C SER A 274 -23.11 3.95 -6.13
N GLU A 275 -23.56 3.64 -7.35
CA GLU A 275 -23.30 2.34 -7.96
C GLU A 275 -21.82 2.09 -8.25
N PHE A 276 -21.10 3.15 -8.65
CA PHE A 276 -19.66 3.14 -8.95
C PHE A 276 -18.83 2.95 -7.68
N PHE A 277 -19.09 3.73 -6.63
CA PHE A 277 -18.38 3.61 -5.36
C PHE A 277 -18.69 2.30 -4.64
N ASP A 278 -19.92 1.78 -4.73
CA ASP A 278 -20.26 0.46 -4.18
C ASP A 278 -19.44 -0.66 -4.85
N GLU A 279 -19.27 -0.60 -6.17
CA GLU A 279 -18.42 -1.54 -6.91
C GLU A 279 -16.96 -1.43 -6.48
N ALA A 280 -16.42 -0.21 -6.46
CA ALA A 280 -15.03 0.03 -6.08
C ALA A 280 -14.75 -0.38 -4.62
N LEU A 281 -15.60 -0.01 -3.66
CA LEU A 281 -15.47 -0.43 -2.27
C LEU A 281 -15.49 -1.96 -2.13
N SER A 282 -16.37 -2.64 -2.87
CA SER A 282 -16.44 -4.10 -2.87
C SER A 282 -15.17 -4.73 -3.48
N LEU A 283 -14.59 -4.14 -4.51
CA LEU A 283 -13.38 -4.66 -5.17
C LEU A 283 -12.13 -4.48 -4.30
N PHE A 284 -11.94 -3.30 -3.71
CA PHE A 284 -10.74 -2.97 -2.94
C PHE A 284 -10.75 -3.57 -1.52
N GLY A 285 -11.92 -3.67 -0.88
CA GLY A 285 -12.10 -4.30 0.42
C GLY A 285 -11.49 -3.56 1.62
N ASP A 286 -10.81 -2.42 1.41
CA ASP A 286 -10.46 -1.50 2.49
C ASP A 286 -11.71 -0.75 2.97
N LYS A 287 -11.78 -0.44 4.27
CA LYS A 287 -12.90 0.32 4.85
C LYS A 287 -12.87 1.80 4.51
N PHE A 288 -11.81 2.28 3.87
CA PHE A 288 -11.63 3.67 3.47
C PHE A 288 -11.48 3.78 1.96
N MET A 289 -12.04 4.85 1.42
CA MET A 289 -11.85 5.36 0.06
C MET A 289 -11.59 6.85 0.17
N HIS A 290 -10.74 7.37 -0.69
CA HIS A 290 -10.51 8.81 -0.79
C HIS A 290 -11.35 9.37 -1.94
N PHE A 291 -12.00 10.51 -1.71
CA PHE A 291 -12.92 11.14 -2.66
C PHE A 291 -12.31 12.37 -3.36
N GLY A 292 -11.01 12.60 -3.18
CA GLY A 292 -10.32 13.80 -3.67
C GLY A 292 -10.90 15.07 -3.04
N GLY A 293 -11.31 16.01 -3.90
CA GLY A 293 -11.92 17.27 -3.48
C GLY A 293 -10.94 18.43 -3.31
N ASP A 294 -9.73 18.29 -3.82
CA ASP A 294 -8.71 19.33 -3.89
C ASP A 294 -8.86 20.19 -5.16
N GLU A 295 -8.34 21.42 -5.12
CA GLU A 295 -8.24 22.36 -6.27
C GLU A 295 -9.54 22.77 -6.98
N VAL A 296 -10.72 22.27 -6.58
CA VAL A 296 -11.96 22.47 -7.35
C VAL A 296 -12.88 23.60 -6.89
N GLU A 297 -12.70 24.19 -5.70
CA GLU A 297 -13.75 25.08 -5.13
C GLU A 297 -14.06 26.29 -6.03
N SER A 298 -13.04 27.01 -6.50
CA SER A 298 -13.26 28.21 -7.34
C SER A 298 -13.82 27.86 -8.71
N ASP A 299 -13.31 26.81 -9.33
CA ASP A 299 -13.61 26.46 -10.72
C ASP A 299 -14.96 25.76 -10.82
N MET A 300 -15.32 24.94 -9.82
CA MET A 300 -16.66 24.35 -9.68
C MET A 300 -17.71 25.42 -9.47
N GLN A 301 -17.46 26.30 -8.51
CA GLN A 301 -18.41 27.36 -8.20
C GLN A 301 -18.58 28.29 -9.40
N GLN A 302 -17.50 28.64 -10.11
CA GLN A 302 -17.61 29.44 -11.33
C GLN A 302 -18.37 28.72 -12.44
N CYS A 303 -18.11 27.43 -12.66
CA CYS A 303 -18.83 26.63 -13.63
C CYS A 303 -20.34 26.61 -13.35
N TRP A 304 -20.73 26.29 -12.11
CA TRP A 304 -22.13 26.21 -11.70
C TRP A 304 -22.84 27.57 -11.74
N GLU A 305 -22.18 28.64 -11.32
CA GLU A 305 -22.72 30.01 -11.36
C GLU A 305 -22.96 30.47 -12.80
N ASN A 306 -22.10 30.05 -13.73
CA ASN A 306 -22.24 30.42 -15.14
C ASN A 306 -23.20 29.51 -15.92
N ASN A 307 -23.54 28.32 -15.41
CA ASN A 307 -24.45 27.38 -16.07
C ASN A 307 -25.94 27.71 -15.81
N PRO A 308 -26.74 28.08 -16.84
CA PRO A 308 -28.15 28.45 -16.66
C PRO A 308 -29.04 27.32 -16.13
N GLU A 309 -28.80 26.08 -16.55
CA GLU A 309 -29.58 24.90 -16.13
C GLU A 309 -29.28 24.50 -14.68
N VAL A 310 -28.01 24.60 -14.28
CA VAL A 310 -27.61 24.41 -12.87
C VAL A 310 -28.26 25.48 -12.00
N LYS A 311 -28.17 26.76 -12.37
CA LYS A 311 -28.84 27.85 -11.63
C LYS A 311 -30.35 27.68 -11.52
N LYS A 312 -31.01 27.20 -12.58
CA LYS A 312 -32.45 26.93 -12.56
C LYS A 312 -32.77 25.84 -11.53
N ARG A 313 -32.06 24.71 -11.59
CA ARG A 313 -32.27 23.59 -10.65
C ARG A 313 -31.86 23.92 -9.22
N MET A 314 -30.84 24.76 -9.02
CA MET A 314 -30.46 25.27 -7.69
C MET A 314 -31.62 26.01 -7.02
N LYS A 315 -32.37 26.83 -7.77
CA LYS A 315 -33.57 27.53 -7.24
C LYS A 315 -34.63 26.52 -6.82
N ASP A 316 -34.88 25.50 -7.63
CA ASP A 316 -35.85 24.45 -7.33
C ASP A 316 -35.45 23.62 -6.09
N MET A 317 -34.15 23.43 -5.86
CA MET A 317 -33.56 22.78 -4.67
C MET A 317 -33.51 23.69 -3.43
N GLY A 318 -33.86 24.98 -3.55
CA GLY A 318 -33.75 25.95 -2.46
C GLY A 318 -32.31 26.34 -2.11
N CYS A 319 -31.34 26.10 -2.99
CA CYS A 319 -29.95 26.54 -2.79
C CYS A 319 -29.74 27.98 -3.27
N ALA A 320 -29.33 28.84 -2.33
CA ALA A 320 -29.19 30.28 -2.59
C ALA A 320 -27.93 30.66 -3.40
N ASN A 321 -26.87 29.84 -3.34
CA ASN A 321 -25.59 30.07 -4.01
C ASN A 321 -24.82 28.76 -4.21
N THR A 322 -23.70 28.80 -4.92
CA THR A 322 -22.88 27.63 -5.24
C THR A 322 -22.20 27.01 -4.01
N ASN A 323 -21.99 27.75 -2.92
CA ASN A 323 -21.53 27.17 -1.63
C ASN A 323 -22.60 26.24 -1.02
N CYS A 324 -23.88 26.59 -1.12
CA CYS A 324 -24.96 25.68 -0.74
C CYS A 324 -24.90 24.39 -1.54
N LEU A 325 -24.68 24.51 -2.85
CA LEU A 325 -24.61 23.36 -3.76
C LEU A 325 -23.38 22.48 -3.50
N LEU A 326 -22.22 23.07 -3.20
CA LEU A 326 -21.01 22.34 -2.81
C LEU A 326 -21.24 21.56 -1.51
N ASN A 327 -21.86 22.19 -0.51
CA ASN A 327 -22.22 21.51 0.74
C ASN A 327 -23.26 20.40 0.52
N TYR A 328 -24.19 20.59 -0.42
CA TYR A 328 -25.15 19.56 -0.79
C TYR A 328 -24.44 18.35 -1.41
N TYR A 329 -23.51 18.59 -2.34
CA TYR A 329 -22.70 17.56 -2.98
C TYR A 329 -21.97 16.68 -1.96
N TRP A 330 -21.18 17.28 -1.06
CA TRP A 330 -20.39 16.53 -0.06
C TRP A 330 -21.22 15.83 1.01
N ARG A 331 -22.48 16.22 1.21
CA ARG A 331 -23.37 15.59 2.19
C ARG A 331 -24.13 14.39 1.64
N LYS A 332 -24.26 14.29 0.31
CA LYS A 332 -25.08 13.29 -0.35
C LYS A 332 -24.33 12.00 -0.58
#